data_AF-A0A535K040-F1
#
_entry.id   AF-A0A535K040-F1
#
_cell.length_a   1.000
_cell.length_b   1.000
_cell.length_c   1.000
_cell.angle_alpha   90.00
_cell.angle_beta   90.00
_cell.angle_gamma   90.00
#
_symmetry.space_group_name_H-M   'P 1'
#
loop_
_entity.id
_entity.type
_entity.pdbx_description
1 polymer ?
#
loop_
_entity_poly.entity_id
_entity_poly.type
_entity_poly.pdbx_seq_one_letter_code
_entity_poly.pdbx_strand_id
1 'polypeptide(L)'
;MPPRAPVVWTTTAVRSERFRQRLDERHRDLSIQAKARGRTYRRSRGNPASDEVRRLRADFLAALGRLSSFEIAMSRLARCRYDLQLAERADDLSRDYFQLWHLVARRSGGSWPEEERDAERLDYFAMQLGRLEGIADALVLAGRNVRLFPLPQVPWLNAQ
;
A
#
# COMPACT_ATOMS: atom_id res chain seq x y z
N MET A 1 -5.03 -27.91 45.73
CA MET A 1 -5.57 -27.85 44.35
C MET A 1 -4.56 -27.14 43.47
N PRO A 2 -4.20 -27.65 42.28
CA PRO A 2 -3.42 -26.87 41.33
C PRO A 2 -4.28 -25.72 40.77
N PRO A 3 -3.70 -24.55 40.45
CA PRO A 3 -4.46 -23.45 39.87
C PRO A 3 -5.01 -23.86 38.49
N ARG A 4 -6.30 -23.61 38.26
CA ARG A 4 -6.93 -23.82 36.95
C ARG A 4 -6.30 -22.85 35.94
N ALA A 5 -5.94 -23.38 34.77
CA ALA A 5 -5.44 -22.58 33.66
C ALA A 5 -6.42 -21.44 33.32
N PRO A 6 -5.93 -20.24 32.95
CA PRO A 6 -6.80 -19.13 32.61
C PRO A 6 -7.70 -19.51 31.44
N VAL A 7 -9.01 -19.42 31.67
CA VAL A 7 -10.03 -19.59 30.63
C VAL A 7 -9.90 -18.41 29.68
N VAL A 8 -9.44 -18.65 28.45
CA VAL A 8 -9.41 -17.64 27.40
C VAL A 8 -10.85 -17.43 26.93
N TRP A 9 -11.43 -16.29 27.30
CA TRP A 9 -12.77 -15.92 26.87
C TRP A 9 -12.75 -15.56 25.37
N THR A 10 -13.46 -16.36 24.59
CA THR A 10 -14.06 -16.03 23.29
C THR A 10 -13.12 -15.56 22.17
N THR A 11 -12.51 -16.49 21.44
CA THR A 11 -12.06 -16.22 20.07
C THR A 11 -13.26 -16.26 19.14
N THR A 12 -13.87 -15.12 18.84
CA THR A 12 -14.83 -15.02 17.74
C THR A 12 -14.12 -15.39 16.44
N ALA A 13 -14.73 -16.31 15.69
CA ALA A 13 -14.26 -16.61 14.35
C ALA A 13 -14.39 -15.33 13.51
N VAL A 14 -13.36 -15.03 12.73
CA VAL A 14 -13.52 -14.02 11.67
C VAL A 14 -14.73 -14.46 10.85
N ARG A 15 -15.60 -13.53 10.45
CA ARG A 15 -16.63 -13.78 9.42
C ARG A 15 -15.92 -14.11 8.09
N SER A 16 -15.29 -15.28 8.04
CA SER A 16 -14.08 -15.55 7.27
C SER A 16 -14.33 -15.59 5.79
N GLU A 17 -15.50 -16.05 5.37
CA GLU A 17 -15.91 -16.08 3.98
C GLU A 17 -16.14 -14.67 3.43
N ARG A 18 -16.91 -13.83 4.14
CA ARG A 18 -17.13 -12.42 3.75
C ARG A 18 -15.85 -11.61 3.76
N PHE A 19 -14.95 -11.87 4.72
CA PHE A 19 -13.66 -11.18 4.79
C PHE A 19 -12.75 -11.57 3.62
N ARG A 20 -12.63 -12.87 3.31
CA ARG A 20 -11.87 -13.34 2.14
C ARG A 20 -12.44 -12.81 0.83
N GLN A 21 -13.75 -12.84 0.68
CA GLN A 21 -14.42 -12.27 -0.49
C GLN A 21 -14.05 -10.79 -0.69
N ARG A 22 -14.05 -9.99 0.38
CA ARG A 22 -13.64 -8.58 0.30
C ARG A 22 -12.16 -8.40 -0.07
N LEU A 23 -11.28 -9.28 0.41
CA LEU A 23 -9.87 -9.27 0.02
C LEU A 23 -9.72 -9.59 -1.47
N ASP A 24 -10.42 -10.61 -1.96
CA ASP A 24 -10.38 -11.05 -3.36
C ASP A 24 -10.98 -10.00 -4.31
N GLU A 25 -12.12 -9.39 -3.92
CA GLU A 25 -12.75 -8.29 -4.65
C GLU A 25 -11.78 -7.10 -4.76
N ARG A 26 -11.14 -6.73 -3.64
CA ARG A 26 -10.18 -5.62 -3.65
C ARG A 26 -8.94 -5.92 -4.48
N HIS A 27 -8.41 -7.14 -4.38
CA HIS A 27 -7.27 -7.59 -5.21
C HIS A 27 -7.60 -7.50 -6.70
N ARG A 28 -8.81 -7.94 -7.08
CA ARG A 28 -9.31 -7.88 -8.45
C ARG A 28 -9.39 -6.43 -8.95
N ASP A 29 -9.94 -5.53 -8.15
CA ASP A 29 -10.05 -4.11 -8.50
C ASP A 29 -8.67 -3.47 -8.73
N LEU A 30 -7.74 -3.68 -7.80
CA LEU A 30 -6.37 -3.17 -7.92
C LEU A 30 -5.65 -3.76 -9.13
N SER A 31 -5.86 -5.04 -9.42
CA SER A 31 -5.34 -5.71 -10.61
C SER A 31 -5.85 -5.09 -11.91
N ILE A 32 -7.15 -4.78 -11.97
CA ILE A 32 -7.76 -4.12 -13.14
C ILE A 32 -7.18 -2.71 -13.31
N GLN A 33 -7.06 -1.95 -12.21
CA GLN A 33 -6.51 -0.58 -12.23
C GLN A 33 -5.05 -0.57 -12.69
N ALA A 34 -4.20 -1.45 -12.16
CA ALA A 34 -2.81 -1.56 -12.55
C ALA A 34 -2.66 -1.94 -14.03
N LYS A 35 -3.47 -2.91 -14.52
CA LYS A 35 -3.51 -3.29 -15.94
C LYS A 35 -3.99 -2.15 -16.82
N ALA A 36 -4.99 -1.38 -16.39
CA ALA A 36 -5.48 -0.23 -17.15
C ALA A 36 -4.41 0.85 -17.29
N ARG A 37 -3.80 1.29 -16.18
CA ARG A 37 -2.74 2.30 -16.16
C ARG A 37 -1.51 1.84 -16.95
N GLY A 38 -1.12 0.58 -16.85
CA GLY A 38 -0.02 0.01 -17.64
C GLY A 38 -0.31 -0.09 -19.14
N ARG A 39 -1.58 -0.26 -19.54
CA ARG A 39 -1.98 -0.17 -20.95
C ARG A 39 -1.92 1.28 -21.44
N THR A 40 -2.42 2.23 -20.65
CA THR A 40 -2.40 3.67 -20.99
C THR A 40 -0.96 4.15 -21.17
N TYR A 41 -0.07 3.85 -20.21
CA TYR A 41 1.34 4.20 -20.31
C TYR A 41 2.01 3.62 -21.56
N ARG A 42 1.87 2.31 -21.82
CA ARG A 42 2.47 1.66 -23.00
C ARG A 42 1.92 2.15 -24.34
N ARG A 43 0.68 2.64 -24.36
CA ARG A 43 0.05 3.20 -25.56
C ARG A 43 0.38 4.67 -25.78
N SER A 44 0.94 5.34 -24.78
CA SER A 44 1.43 6.71 -24.96
C SER A 44 2.57 6.67 -25.99
N ARG A 45 2.31 7.23 -27.17
CA ARG A 45 3.31 7.40 -28.24
C ARG A 45 4.10 8.70 -28.10
N GLY A 46 4.01 9.35 -26.94
CA GLY A 46 4.66 10.62 -26.67
C GLY A 46 6.17 10.47 -26.47
N ASN A 47 6.88 11.60 -26.55
CA ASN A 47 8.29 11.64 -26.20
C ASN A 47 8.46 11.18 -24.74
N PRO A 48 9.34 10.20 -24.42
CA PRO A 48 9.58 9.76 -23.05
C PRO A 48 10.10 10.88 -22.12
N ALA A 49 10.66 11.95 -22.68
CA ALA A 49 11.06 13.14 -21.94
C ALA A 49 9.90 14.12 -21.67
N SER A 50 8.72 13.92 -22.27
CA SER A 50 7.55 14.76 -22.02
C SER A 50 6.97 14.54 -20.63
N ASP A 51 6.50 15.60 -20.00
CA ASP A 51 5.93 15.54 -18.65
C ASP A 51 4.66 14.67 -18.60
N GLU A 52 3.89 14.60 -19.69
CA GLU A 52 2.73 13.72 -19.80
C GLU A 52 3.13 12.24 -19.69
N VAL A 53 4.15 11.81 -20.43
CA VAL A 53 4.62 10.42 -20.37
C VAL A 53 5.24 10.10 -19.00
N ARG A 54 5.94 11.06 -18.38
CA ARG A 54 6.46 10.91 -17.01
C ARG A 54 5.34 10.75 -15.98
N ARG A 55 4.26 11.53 -16.06
CA ARG A 55 3.08 11.38 -15.20
C ARG A 55 2.41 10.02 -15.38
N LEU A 56 2.18 9.60 -16.63
CA LEU A 56 1.61 8.28 -16.92
C LEU A 56 2.46 7.12 -16.39
N ARG A 57 3.80 7.26 -16.46
CA ARG A 57 4.74 6.31 -15.87
C ARG A 57 4.62 6.26 -14.36
N ALA A 58 4.61 7.42 -13.70
CA ALA A 58 4.45 7.53 -12.25
C ALA A 58 3.11 6.91 -11.80
N ASP A 59 2.01 7.21 -12.47
CA ASP A 59 0.69 6.65 -12.17
C ASP A 59 0.66 5.12 -12.28
N PHE A 60 1.35 4.57 -13.27
CA PHE A 60 1.51 3.14 -13.45
C PHE A 60 2.35 2.52 -12.32
N LEU A 61 3.48 3.13 -11.97
CA LEU A 61 4.34 2.67 -10.87
C LEU A 61 3.62 2.72 -9.52
N ALA A 62 2.85 3.78 -9.26
CA ALA A 62 2.03 3.88 -8.06
C ALA A 62 0.99 2.76 -8.00
N ALA A 63 0.33 2.44 -9.11
CA ALA A 63 -0.64 1.34 -9.14
C ALA A 63 0.01 -0.04 -8.96
N LEU A 64 1.22 -0.25 -9.49
CA LEU A 64 1.99 -1.46 -9.23
C LEU A 64 2.45 -1.57 -7.78
N GLY A 65 2.92 -0.47 -7.19
CA GLY A 65 3.28 -0.40 -5.77
C GLY A 65 2.09 -0.73 -4.88
N ARG A 66 0.91 -0.21 -5.20
CA ARG A 66 -0.33 -0.47 -4.49
C ARG A 66 -0.77 -1.93 -4.58
N LEU A 67 -0.80 -2.49 -5.79
CA LEU A 67 -1.16 -3.89 -5.99
C LEU A 67 -0.19 -4.84 -5.27
N SER A 68 1.12 -4.67 -5.49
CA SER A 68 2.15 -5.55 -4.92
C SER A 68 2.15 -5.55 -3.38
N SER A 69 2.05 -4.37 -2.77
CA SER A 69 1.98 -4.25 -1.31
C SER A 69 0.69 -4.82 -0.74
N PHE A 70 -0.45 -4.61 -1.42
CA PHE A 70 -1.72 -5.21 -1.06
C PHE A 70 -1.66 -6.75 -1.13
N GLU A 71 -1.06 -7.33 -2.16
CA GLU A 71 -0.87 -8.79 -2.29
C GLU A 71 -0.05 -9.37 -1.13
N ILE A 72 1.04 -8.70 -0.75
CA ILE A 72 1.86 -9.10 0.40
C ILE A 72 1.01 -9.07 1.68
N ALA A 73 0.25 -8.00 1.91
CA ALA A 73 -0.60 -7.86 3.09
C ALA A 73 -1.74 -8.90 3.08
N MET A 74 -2.41 -9.09 1.95
CA MET A 74 -3.46 -10.08 1.72
C MET A 74 -2.97 -11.49 2.04
N SER A 75 -1.75 -11.87 1.62
CA SER A 75 -1.18 -13.19 1.92
C SER A 75 -1.04 -13.46 3.43
N ARG A 76 -0.84 -12.41 4.23
CA ARG A 76 -0.79 -12.50 5.71
C ARG A 76 -2.19 -12.57 6.30
N LEU A 77 -3.10 -11.72 5.82
CA LEU A 77 -4.47 -11.62 6.33
C LEU A 77 -5.34 -12.83 5.98
N ALA A 78 -5.22 -13.39 4.77
CA ALA A 78 -6.03 -14.52 4.31
C ALA A 78 -5.83 -15.80 5.15
N ARG A 79 -4.70 -15.91 5.85
CA ARG A 79 -4.38 -17.02 6.76
C ARG A 79 -5.04 -16.90 8.13
N CYS A 80 -5.59 -15.74 8.49
CA CYS A 80 -6.23 -15.51 9.78
C CYS A 80 -7.57 -16.25 9.86
N ARG A 81 -7.78 -17.00 10.96
CA ARG A 81 -9.02 -17.74 11.24
C ARG A 81 -9.84 -17.11 12.37
N TYR A 82 -9.18 -16.42 13.28
CA TYR A 82 -9.78 -15.80 14.47
C TYR A 82 -9.53 -14.30 14.51
N ASP A 83 -10.44 -13.54 15.13
CA ASP A 83 -10.32 -12.08 15.22
C ASP A 83 -9.04 -11.63 15.95
N LEU A 84 -8.59 -12.41 16.93
CA LEU A 84 -7.31 -12.16 17.63
C LEU A 84 -6.12 -12.21 16.67
N GLN A 85 -6.09 -13.19 15.76
CA GLN A 85 -5.02 -13.29 14.75
C GLN A 85 -5.11 -12.14 13.76
N LEU A 86 -6.33 -11.76 13.37
CA LEU A 86 -6.54 -10.62 12.47
C LEU A 86 -6.04 -9.33 13.10
N ALA A 87 -6.34 -9.10 14.38
CA ALA A 87 -5.88 -7.93 15.13
C ALA A 87 -4.35 -7.88 15.22
N GLU A 88 -3.70 -8.99 15.59
CA GLU A 88 -2.24 -9.08 15.65
C GLU A 88 -1.59 -8.80 14.29
N ARG A 89 -2.11 -9.39 13.21
CA ARG A 89 -1.59 -9.14 11.85
C ARG A 89 -1.88 -7.73 11.37
N ALA A 90 -2.98 -7.13 11.77
CA ALA A 90 -3.26 -5.73 11.48
C ALA A 90 -2.29 -4.79 12.23
N ASP A 91 -1.85 -5.15 13.43
CA ASP A 91 -0.85 -4.38 14.17
C ASP A 91 0.54 -4.48 13.54
N ASP A 92 0.94 -5.68 13.10
CA ASP A 92 2.16 -5.88 12.29
C ASP A 92 2.12 -5.01 11.02
N LEU A 93 1.00 -5.04 10.28
CA LEU A 93 0.82 -4.23 9.08
C LEU A 93 0.80 -2.72 9.37
N SER A 94 0.26 -2.32 10.52
CA SER A 94 0.29 -0.91 10.94
C SER A 94 1.72 -0.45 11.19
N ARG A 95 2.55 -1.30 11.80
CA ARG A 95 3.98 -1.03 11.96
C ARG A 95 4.68 -0.88 10.61
N ASP A 96 4.44 -1.81 9.68
CA ASP A 96 5.00 -1.76 8.32
C ASP A 96 4.58 -0.46 7.60
N TYR A 97 3.31 -0.06 7.74
CA TYR A 97 2.77 1.19 7.18
C TYR A 97 3.52 2.42 7.73
N PHE A 98 3.65 2.55 9.05
CA PHE A 98 4.32 3.70 9.67
C PHE A 98 5.82 3.73 9.36
N GLN A 99 6.49 2.57 9.33
CA GLN A 99 7.90 2.49 8.95
C GLN A 99 8.11 2.98 7.51
N LEU A 100 7.26 2.55 6.59
CA LEU A 100 7.31 3.01 5.21
C LEU A 100 6.99 4.51 5.11
N TRP A 101 6.00 4.99 5.86
CA TRP A 101 5.62 6.39 5.88
C TRP A 101 6.78 7.27 6.36
N HIS A 102 7.44 6.89 7.46
CA HIS A 102 8.63 7.59 7.96
C HIS A 102 9.82 7.52 6.99
N LEU A 103 9.97 6.41 6.25
CA LEU A 103 10.99 6.31 5.21
C LEU A 103 10.73 7.33 4.09
N VAL A 104 9.50 7.39 3.59
CA VAL A 104 9.07 8.33 2.55
C VAL A 104 9.24 9.78 3.03
N ALA A 105 8.77 10.08 4.25
CA ALA A 105 8.88 11.42 4.82
C ALA A 105 10.34 11.86 4.97
N ARG A 106 11.23 11.00 5.49
CA ARG A 106 12.66 11.31 5.61
C ARG A 106 13.30 11.54 4.25
N ARG A 107 12.97 10.73 3.25
CA ARG A 107 13.54 10.87 1.90
C ARG A 107 12.98 12.07 1.14
N SER A 108 11.77 12.53 1.48
CA SER A 108 11.18 13.75 0.89
C SER A 108 11.87 15.03 1.34
N GLY A 109 12.42 15.05 2.57
CA GLY A 109 13.13 16.22 3.12
C GLY A 109 14.66 16.14 3.10
N GLY A 110 15.23 15.05 2.58
CA GLY A 110 16.69 14.85 2.51
C GLY A 110 17.32 15.45 1.25
N SER A 111 18.61 15.76 1.31
CA SER A 111 19.42 16.10 0.12
C SER A 111 19.65 14.85 -0.73
N TRP A 112 19.20 14.88 -1.98
CA TRP A 112 19.45 13.81 -2.94
C TRP A 112 20.80 14.03 -3.64
N PRO A 113 21.55 12.96 -3.99
CA PRO A 113 22.73 13.07 -4.83
C PRO A 113 22.41 13.87 -6.10
N GLU A 114 23.32 14.77 -6.50
CA GLU A 114 23.17 15.60 -7.70
C GLU A 114 23.08 14.75 -8.98
N GLU A 115 23.65 13.54 -8.95
CA GLU A 115 23.65 12.59 -10.06
C GLU A 115 22.28 11.89 -10.27
N GLU A 116 21.40 11.90 -9.27
CA GLU A 116 20.13 11.19 -9.32
C GLU A 116 19.10 12.02 -10.11
N ARG A 117 18.74 11.55 -11.30
CA ARG A 117 17.87 12.27 -12.24
C ARG A 117 16.47 12.43 -11.66
N ASP A 118 15.83 13.58 -11.87
CA ASP A 118 14.48 13.87 -11.35
C ASP A 118 13.43 12.81 -11.72
N ALA A 119 13.61 12.13 -12.86
CA ALA A 119 12.76 11.01 -13.27
C ALA A 119 12.86 9.80 -12.32
N GLU A 120 14.06 9.45 -11.84
CA GLU A 120 14.28 8.34 -10.92
C GLU A 120 13.69 8.64 -9.54
N ARG A 121 13.76 9.92 -9.13
CA ARG A 121 13.11 10.41 -7.90
C ARG A 121 11.59 10.26 -8.00
N LEU A 122 11.00 10.73 -9.10
CA LEU A 122 9.57 10.61 -9.37
C LEU A 122 9.11 9.14 -9.32
N ASP A 123 9.84 8.26 -10.01
CA ASP A 123 9.55 6.83 -10.06
C ASP A 123 9.59 6.19 -8.67
N TYR A 124 10.62 6.54 -7.88
CA TYR A 124 10.77 6.06 -6.51
C TYR A 124 9.57 6.46 -5.65
N PHE A 125 9.23 7.75 -5.63
CA PHE A 125 8.12 8.23 -4.80
C PHE A 125 6.79 7.67 -5.26
N ALA A 126 6.52 7.64 -6.56
CA ALA A 126 5.32 7.03 -7.10
C ALA A 126 5.16 5.58 -6.61
N MET A 127 6.22 4.78 -6.69
CA MET A 127 6.23 3.41 -6.20
C MET A 127 5.98 3.33 -4.69
N GLN A 128 6.67 4.13 -3.87
CA GLN A 128 6.51 4.06 -2.40
C GLN A 128 5.14 4.55 -1.93
N LEU A 129 4.59 5.59 -2.56
CA LEU A 129 3.25 6.09 -2.26
C LEU A 129 2.19 5.05 -2.62
N GLY A 130 2.34 4.41 -3.78
CA GLY A 130 1.55 3.24 -4.14
C GLY A 130 1.60 2.16 -3.06
N ARG A 131 2.80 1.81 -2.60
CA ARG A 131 2.98 0.81 -1.54
C ARG A 131 2.28 1.19 -0.23
N LEU A 132 2.29 2.48 0.15
CA LEU A 132 1.55 2.97 1.31
C LEU A 132 0.04 2.80 1.14
N GLU A 133 -0.49 3.17 -0.03
CA GLU A 133 -1.91 3.00 -0.34
C GLU A 133 -2.35 1.53 -0.29
N GLY A 134 -1.50 0.60 -0.74
CA GLY A 134 -1.85 -0.82 -0.75
C GLY A 134 -1.87 -1.43 0.65
N ILE A 135 -0.94 -1.02 1.52
CA ILE A 135 -0.98 -1.40 2.94
C ILE A 135 -2.21 -0.75 3.63
N ALA A 136 -2.51 0.52 3.32
CA ALA A 136 -3.67 1.20 3.87
C ALA A 136 -4.99 0.51 3.47
N ASP A 137 -5.14 0.10 2.20
CA ASP A 137 -6.29 -0.67 1.73
C ASP A 137 -6.47 -1.97 2.54
N ALA A 138 -5.39 -2.71 2.75
CA ALA A 138 -5.41 -3.95 3.53
C ALA A 138 -5.79 -3.69 5.01
N LEU A 139 -5.27 -2.62 5.60
CA LEU A 139 -5.61 -2.21 6.96
C LEU A 139 -7.09 -1.80 7.11
N VAL A 140 -7.64 -1.07 6.14
CA VAL A 140 -9.07 -0.71 6.09
C VAL A 140 -9.94 -1.96 6.02
N LEU A 141 -9.55 -2.96 5.21
CA LEU A 141 -10.28 -4.24 5.16
C LEU A 141 -10.17 -5.03 6.46
N ALA A 142 -9.02 -4.97 7.14
CA ALA A 142 -8.81 -5.55 8.47
C ALA A 142 -9.50 -4.76 9.61
N GLY A 143 -10.27 -3.69 9.29
CA GLY A 143 -11.02 -2.91 10.28
C GLY A 143 -10.23 -1.82 10.98
N ARG A 144 -9.00 -1.53 10.53
CA ARG A 144 -8.20 -0.40 11.03
C ARG A 144 -8.52 0.86 10.25
N ASN A 145 -8.81 1.95 10.96
CA ASN A 145 -9.05 3.24 10.33
C ASN A 145 -7.72 3.96 10.10
N VAL A 146 -7.07 3.66 8.99
CA VAL A 146 -5.86 4.35 8.57
C VAL A 146 -6.29 5.58 7.77
N ARG A 147 -6.20 6.75 8.40
CA ARG A 147 -6.17 7.98 7.61
C ARG A 147 -4.86 7.93 6.82
N LEU A 148 -4.96 7.99 5.49
CA LEU A 148 -3.81 8.40 4.68
C LEU A 148 -3.41 9.76 5.25
N PHE A 149 -2.35 9.81 6.06
CA PHE A 149 -1.79 11.07 6.52
C PHE A 149 -1.58 11.92 5.27
N PRO A 150 -1.81 13.25 5.34
CA PRO A 150 -1.52 14.10 4.19
C PRO A 150 -0.12 13.73 3.72
N LEU A 151 -0.05 13.37 2.43
CA LEU A 151 1.20 12.96 1.80
C LEU A 151 2.27 13.97 2.24
N PRO A 152 3.46 13.53 2.69
CA PRO A 152 4.54 14.47 3.01
C PRO A 152 4.68 15.42 1.83
N GLN A 153 4.74 16.72 2.09
CA GLN A 153 4.75 17.71 1.02
C GLN A 153 5.83 17.31 0.03
N VAL A 154 5.40 16.97 -1.19
CA VAL A 154 6.26 16.69 -2.33
C VAL A 154 6.26 17.98 -3.14
N PRO A 155 7.16 18.94 -2.84
CA PRO A 155 7.10 20.30 -3.40
C PRO A 155 7.10 20.32 -4.94
N TRP A 156 7.64 19.29 -5.60
CA TRP A 156 7.66 19.15 -7.06
C TRP A 156 6.36 18.61 -7.69
N LEU A 157 5.38 18.18 -6.90
CA LEU A 157 4.03 17.85 -7.37
C LEU A 157 3.13 19.10 -7.41
N ASN A 158 3.50 20.13 -6.64
CA ASN A 158 2.82 21.43 -6.56
C ASN A 158 3.50 22.51 -7.41
N ALA A 159 4.61 22.21 -8.08
CA ALA A 159 5.21 23.09 -9.08
C ALA A 159 4.45 22.94 -10.40
N GLN A 160 3.21 23.43 -10.42
CA GLN A 160 2.49 23.81 -11.64
C GLN A 160 2.34 25.32 -11.66
#